data_AF-M2QWL3-F1
#
_entry.id   AF-M2QWL3-F1
#
_cell.length_a   1.000
_cell.length_b   1.000
_cell.length_c   1.000
_cell.angle_alpha   90.00
_cell.angle_beta   90.00
_cell.angle_gamma   90.00
#
_symmetry.space_group_name_H-M   'P 1'
#
loop_
_entity.id
_entity.type
_entity.pdbx_description
1 polymer ?
#
loop_
_entity_poly.entity_id
_entity_poly.type
_entity_poly.pdbx_seq_one_letter_code
_entity_poly.pdbx_strand_id
1 'polypeptide(L)'
;QVGNEINNGLLWPVGEISVNGIDPVSQLLHSAVQGAKSAGSPHIQVHLANGWDWSGLDSFFSGVFIPGALSASDIDIVGVSFYPFYDAGATLAALQSSLANLAGTLRKPIVVAETDWPVECPGVNLTEPSIPVSVAGQETWTGDIRDVLQGLPDGLGQGILYWEPGWVGSAALGSAC
;
A
#
# COMPACT_ATOMS: atom_id res chain seq x y z
N GLN A 1 -12.03 1.26 1.93
CA GLN A 1 -10.83 0.69 2.57
C GLN A 1 -11.17 0.25 4.00
N VAL A 2 -10.82 -0.96 4.41
CA VAL A 2 -11.09 -1.52 5.75
C VAL A 2 -9.81 -1.56 6.60
N GLY A 3 -9.38 -0.41 7.11
CA GLY A 3 -8.11 -0.24 7.85
C GLY A 3 -7.02 0.46 7.02
N ASN A 4 -6.05 1.10 7.67
CA ASN A 4 -4.93 1.79 7.01
C ASN A 4 -3.61 1.14 7.43
N GLU A 5 -2.76 0.80 6.46
CA GLU A 5 -1.41 0.25 6.69
C GLU A 5 -1.38 -0.85 7.77
N ILE A 6 -2.24 -1.86 7.60
CA ILE A 6 -2.50 -2.87 8.63
C ILE A 6 -1.47 -4.01 8.64
N ASN A 7 -0.22 -3.74 8.25
CA ASN A 7 0.85 -4.75 8.12
C ASN A 7 1.05 -5.53 9.42
N ASN A 8 0.93 -4.86 10.56
CA ASN A 8 1.04 -5.44 11.89
C ASN A 8 -0.34 -5.67 12.55
N GLY A 9 -1.40 -5.61 11.75
CA GLY A 9 -2.79 -5.76 12.15
C GLY A 9 -3.49 -4.42 12.44
N LEU A 10 -4.58 -4.48 13.20
CA LEU A 10 -5.47 -3.34 13.48
C LEU A 10 -6.21 -3.52 14.81
N LEU A 11 -6.70 -2.42 15.41
CA LEU A 11 -7.49 -2.44 16.65
C LEU A 11 -6.78 -3.21 17.78
N TRP A 12 -5.55 -2.81 18.06
CA TRP A 12 -4.72 -3.42 19.09
C TRP A 12 -5.31 -3.26 20.50
N PRO A 13 -5.08 -4.23 21.41
CA PRO A 13 -4.23 -5.42 21.23
C PRO A 13 -4.92 -6.56 20.47
N VAL A 14 -6.25 -6.53 20.30
CA VAL A 14 -7.02 -7.69 19.80
C VAL A 14 -6.54 -8.15 18.42
N GLY A 15 -6.38 -7.22 17.48
CA GLY A 15 -5.84 -7.52 16.14
C GLY A 15 -4.36 -7.21 16.00
N GLU A 16 -3.56 -7.31 17.05
CA GLU A 16 -2.09 -7.19 16.95
C GLU A 16 -1.46 -8.53 16.54
N ILE A 17 -0.86 -8.59 15.34
CA ILE A 17 -0.38 -9.85 14.74
C ILE A 17 0.76 -10.46 15.56
N SER A 18 1.68 -9.64 16.05
CA SER A 18 2.83 -10.09 16.85
C SER A 18 2.44 -10.73 18.19
N VAL A 19 1.23 -10.45 18.69
CA VAL A 19 0.72 -10.93 19.98
C VAL A 19 -0.26 -12.08 19.81
N ASN A 20 -1.21 -11.95 18.89
CA ASN A 20 -2.36 -12.86 18.76
C ASN A 20 -2.41 -13.63 17.44
N GLY A 21 -1.41 -13.46 16.57
CA GLY A 21 -1.42 -14.01 15.22
C GLY A 21 -2.38 -13.27 14.29
N ILE A 22 -2.53 -13.78 13.06
CA ILE A 22 -3.32 -13.11 12.01
C ILE A 22 -4.82 -13.43 12.06
N ASP A 23 -5.23 -14.46 12.83
CA ASP A 23 -6.62 -14.90 12.91
C ASP A 23 -7.59 -13.81 13.37
N PRO A 24 -7.31 -13.02 14.45
CA PRO A 24 -8.20 -11.93 14.85
C PRO A 24 -8.31 -10.84 13.79
N VAL A 25 -7.22 -10.55 13.06
CA VAL A 25 -7.22 -9.59 11.95
C VAL A 25 -8.19 -10.04 10.86
N SER A 26 -8.15 -11.32 10.48
CA SER A 26 -9.10 -11.89 9.50
C SER A 26 -10.55 -11.71 9.94
N GLN A 27 -10.88 -11.99 11.20
CA GLN A 27 -12.24 -11.86 11.73
C GLN A 27 -12.71 -10.40 11.80
N LEU A 28 -11.83 -9.48 12.19
CA LEU A 28 -12.11 -8.05 12.24
C LEU A 28 -12.37 -7.50 10.83
N LEU A 29 -11.53 -7.86 9.86
CA LEU A 29 -11.71 -7.46 8.46
C LEU A 29 -12.99 -8.02 7.88
N HIS A 30 -13.31 -9.30 8.14
CA HIS A 30 -14.58 -9.88 7.73
C HIS A 30 -15.76 -9.06 8.26
N SER A 31 -15.76 -8.73 9.55
CA SER A 31 -16.81 -7.93 10.18
C SER A 31 -16.92 -6.53 9.56
N ALA A 32 -15.79 -5.88 9.28
CA ALA A 32 -15.75 -4.58 8.61
C ALA A 32 -16.33 -4.64 7.19
N VAL A 33 -16.02 -5.70 6.43
CA VAL A 33 -16.57 -5.94 5.10
C VAL A 33 -18.09 -6.15 5.16
N GLN A 34 -18.58 -6.99 6.08
CA GLN A 34 -20.02 -7.19 6.24
C GLN A 34 -20.73 -5.89 6.61
N GLY A 35 -20.13 -5.09 7.51
CA GLY A 35 -20.64 -3.77 7.86
C GLY A 35 -20.75 -2.84 6.64
N ALA A 36 -19.70 -2.74 5.84
CA ALA A 36 -19.69 -1.92 4.62
C ALA A 36 -20.74 -2.39 3.60
N LYS A 37 -20.85 -3.71 3.37
CA LYS A 37 -21.83 -4.31 2.45
C LYS A 37 -23.27 -4.21 2.96
N SER A 38 -23.49 -4.05 4.27
CA SER A 38 -24.82 -3.79 4.83
C SER A 38 -25.35 -2.40 4.49
N ALA A 39 -24.46 -1.43 4.26
CA ALA A 39 -24.80 -0.05 3.94
C ALA A 39 -24.93 0.22 2.42
N GLY A 40 -24.44 -0.69 1.58
CA GLY A 40 -24.48 -0.55 0.13
C GLY A 40 -23.60 -1.57 -0.58
N SER A 41 -23.10 -1.23 -1.77
CA SER A 41 -22.21 -2.11 -2.56
C SER A 41 -20.88 -1.43 -2.89
N PRO A 42 -20.11 -0.98 -1.88
CA PRO A 42 -18.82 -0.36 -2.13
C PRO A 42 -17.79 -1.40 -2.60
N HIS A 43 -16.78 -0.94 -3.35
CA HIS A 43 -15.55 -1.71 -3.52
C HIS A 43 -14.78 -1.75 -2.20
N ILE A 44 -14.32 -2.94 -1.82
CA ILE A 44 -13.56 -3.19 -0.60
C ILE A 44 -12.07 -3.19 -0.94
N GLN A 45 -11.33 -2.32 -0.26
CA GLN A 45 -9.87 -2.25 -0.32
C GLN A 45 -9.25 -2.68 1.00
N VAL A 46 -8.21 -3.53 0.93
CA VAL A 46 -7.26 -3.77 2.03
C VAL A 46 -5.97 -3.02 1.69
N HIS A 47 -5.42 -2.28 2.67
CA HIS A 47 -4.29 -1.39 2.47
C HIS A 47 -3.12 -1.76 3.40
N LEU A 48 -1.94 -2.01 2.82
CA LEU A 48 -0.69 -2.26 3.53
C LEU A 48 0.36 -1.20 3.17
N ALA A 49 1.21 -0.82 4.13
CA ALA A 49 2.45 -0.09 3.88
C ALA A 49 3.45 -0.95 3.09
N ASN A 50 4.54 -0.31 2.65
CA ASN A 50 5.70 -0.96 2.03
C ASN A 50 5.36 -1.83 0.82
N GLY A 51 4.69 -1.26 -0.18
CA GLY A 51 4.34 -1.97 -1.43
C GLY A 51 5.52 -2.59 -2.18
N TRP A 52 6.73 -2.12 -1.91
CA TRP A 52 7.99 -2.63 -2.44
C TRP A 52 8.48 -3.93 -1.76
N ASP A 53 8.01 -4.23 -0.55
CA ASP A 53 8.41 -5.41 0.22
C ASP A 53 7.48 -6.59 -0.06
N TRP A 54 7.85 -7.40 -1.06
CA TRP A 54 7.10 -8.61 -1.39
C TRP A 54 6.96 -9.56 -0.20
N SER A 55 7.99 -9.70 0.64
CA SER A 55 7.95 -10.67 1.74
C SER A 55 6.88 -10.30 2.76
N GLY A 56 6.75 -9.01 3.08
CA GLY A 56 5.69 -8.51 3.96
C GLY A 56 4.30 -8.68 3.37
N LEU A 57 4.12 -8.32 2.09
CA LEU A 57 2.83 -8.46 1.41
C LEU A 57 2.40 -9.93 1.32
N ASP A 58 3.30 -10.84 0.91
CA ASP A 58 3.02 -12.27 0.79
C ASP A 58 2.66 -12.87 2.14
N SER A 59 3.43 -12.55 3.19
CA SER A 59 3.14 -13.06 4.54
C SER A 59 1.77 -12.64 5.04
N PHE A 60 1.35 -11.38 4.80
CA PHE A 60 0.03 -10.92 5.20
C PHE A 60 -1.08 -11.59 4.40
N PHE A 61 -1.01 -11.53 3.06
CA PHE A 61 -2.10 -12.01 2.21
C PHE A 61 -2.23 -13.53 2.16
N SER A 62 -1.13 -14.28 2.32
CA SER A 62 -1.19 -15.74 2.45
C SER A 62 -1.80 -16.18 3.78
N GLY A 63 -1.69 -15.38 4.84
CA GLY A 63 -2.21 -15.70 6.18
C GLY A 63 -3.61 -15.17 6.49
N VAL A 64 -4.00 -14.02 5.94
CA VAL A 64 -5.23 -13.32 6.37
C VAL A 64 -6.52 -13.96 5.86
N PHE A 65 -6.47 -14.78 4.81
CA PHE A 65 -7.66 -15.44 4.26
C PHE A 65 -7.92 -16.78 4.96
N ILE A 66 -8.88 -16.78 5.88
CA ILE A 66 -9.16 -17.93 6.75
C ILE A 66 -10.61 -18.41 6.52
N PRO A 67 -10.85 -19.72 6.33
CA PRO A 67 -12.20 -20.26 6.20
C PRO A 67 -13.10 -19.86 7.38
N GLY A 68 -14.26 -19.27 7.07
CA GLY A 68 -15.20 -18.77 8.07
C GLY A 68 -14.92 -17.34 8.58
N ALA A 69 -13.85 -16.70 8.09
CA ALA A 69 -13.52 -15.29 8.34
C ALA A 69 -13.35 -14.55 7.00
N LEU A 70 -12.27 -13.78 6.81
CA LEU A 70 -12.07 -13.02 5.58
C LEU A 70 -11.76 -13.97 4.41
N SER A 71 -12.45 -13.79 3.28
CA SER A 71 -12.14 -14.47 2.02
C SER A 71 -11.41 -13.54 1.06
N ALA A 72 -10.57 -14.09 0.16
CA ALA A 72 -10.04 -13.33 -0.97
C ALA A 72 -11.13 -12.79 -1.91
N SER A 73 -12.33 -13.40 -1.89
CA SER A 73 -13.50 -12.90 -2.62
C SER A 73 -14.21 -11.72 -1.94
N ASP A 74 -13.89 -11.43 -0.66
CA ASP A 74 -14.45 -10.31 0.07
C ASP A 74 -13.79 -8.97 -0.26
N ILE A 75 -12.61 -9.01 -0.85
CA ILE A 75 -11.83 -7.83 -1.23
C ILE A 75 -11.83 -7.64 -2.74
N ASP A 76 -11.89 -6.39 -3.18
CA ASP A 76 -11.96 -6.00 -4.59
C ASP A 76 -10.64 -5.39 -5.07
N ILE A 77 -9.93 -4.68 -4.17
CA ILE A 77 -8.73 -3.90 -4.48
C ILE A 77 -7.67 -4.12 -3.40
N VAL A 78 -6.40 -4.16 -3.80
CA VAL A 78 -5.25 -4.05 -2.89
C VAL A 78 -4.65 -2.67 -3.00
N GLY A 79 -4.56 -1.95 -1.89
CA GLY A 79 -3.82 -0.71 -1.78
C GLY A 79 -2.44 -0.96 -1.18
N VAL A 80 -1.44 -0.23 -1.66
CA VAL A 80 -0.12 -0.17 -1.04
C VAL A 80 0.39 1.26 -0.85
N SER A 81 1.13 1.52 0.23
CA SER A 81 1.95 2.74 0.35
C SER A 81 3.33 2.55 -0.27
N PHE A 82 3.87 3.58 -0.90
CA PHE A 82 5.19 3.58 -1.49
C PHE A 82 5.87 4.95 -1.36
N TYR A 83 6.89 5.04 -0.51
CA TYR A 83 7.61 6.29 -0.23
C TYR A 83 9.12 6.11 -0.42
N PRO A 84 9.83 7.11 -0.96
CA PRO A 84 11.25 7.00 -1.30
C PRO A 84 12.21 7.31 -0.15
N PHE A 85 11.69 7.68 1.04
CA PHE A 85 12.49 8.28 2.13
C PHE A 85 12.44 7.56 3.47
N TYR A 86 11.72 6.43 3.60
CA TYR A 86 11.64 5.68 4.87
C TYR A 86 12.55 4.45 4.93
N ASP A 87 12.83 3.83 3.79
CA ASP A 87 13.61 2.59 3.72
C ASP A 87 14.42 2.55 2.42
N ALA A 88 15.69 2.13 2.52
CA ALA A 88 16.57 2.01 1.36
C ALA A 88 16.13 0.93 0.36
N GLY A 89 15.29 -0.02 0.78
CA GLY A 89 14.70 -1.06 -0.08
C GLY A 89 13.58 -0.55 -0.99
N ALA A 90 13.04 0.65 -0.74
CA ALA A 90 11.88 1.22 -1.44
C ALA A 90 12.19 1.76 -2.84
N THR A 91 12.81 0.95 -3.70
CA THR A 91 13.14 1.28 -5.09
C THR A 91 11.97 1.00 -6.03
N LEU A 92 11.90 1.69 -7.18
CA LEU A 92 10.91 1.43 -8.23
C LEU A 92 11.03 -0.01 -8.77
N ALA A 93 12.25 -0.54 -8.85
CA ALA A 93 12.49 -1.93 -9.25
C ALA A 93 11.91 -2.94 -8.25
N ALA A 94 12.05 -2.69 -6.94
CA ALA A 94 11.45 -3.51 -5.90
C ALA A 94 9.92 -3.43 -5.93
N LEU A 95 9.36 -2.22 -6.11
CA LEU A 95 7.93 -2.02 -6.31
C LEU A 95 7.43 -2.84 -7.51
N GLN A 96 8.08 -2.74 -8.67
CA GLN A 96 7.68 -3.47 -9.86
C GLN A 96 7.66 -4.99 -9.63
N SER A 97 8.73 -5.54 -9.04
CA SER A 97 8.80 -6.97 -8.75
C SER A 97 7.73 -7.40 -7.74
N SER A 98 7.52 -6.63 -6.68
CA SER A 98 6.56 -6.91 -5.62
C SER A 98 5.12 -6.90 -6.14
N LEU A 99 4.75 -5.85 -6.89
CA LEU A 99 3.40 -5.72 -7.42
C LEU A 99 3.11 -6.72 -8.55
N ALA A 100 4.11 -7.11 -9.34
CA ALA A 100 3.95 -8.19 -10.32
C ALA A 100 3.64 -9.54 -9.63
N ASN A 101 4.34 -9.85 -8.53
CA ASN A 101 4.05 -11.04 -7.72
C ASN A 101 2.65 -10.96 -7.10
N LEU A 102 2.31 -9.82 -6.50
CA LEU A 102 1.00 -9.60 -5.88
C LEU A 102 -0.16 -9.75 -6.90
N ALA A 103 0.03 -9.20 -8.10
CA ALA A 103 -0.91 -9.32 -9.21
C ALA A 103 -1.08 -10.79 -9.65
N GLY A 104 0.02 -11.56 -9.71
CA GLY A 104 -0.01 -12.99 -10.02
C GLY A 104 -0.72 -13.82 -8.95
N THR A 105 -0.48 -13.51 -7.67
CA THR A 105 -1.01 -14.26 -6.52
C THR A 105 -2.49 -14.00 -6.28
N LEU A 106 -2.90 -12.72 -6.21
CA LEU A 106 -4.27 -12.36 -5.84
C LEU A 106 -5.18 -12.13 -7.05
N ARG A 107 -4.62 -11.79 -8.21
CA ARG A 107 -5.37 -11.40 -9.42
C ARG A 107 -6.41 -10.32 -9.15
N LYS A 108 -6.06 -9.36 -8.29
CA LYS A 108 -6.89 -8.20 -7.93
C LYS A 108 -6.28 -6.92 -8.47
N PRO A 109 -7.11 -5.91 -8.81
CA PRO A 109 -6.68 -4.53 -8.95
C PRO A 109 -5.74 -4.08 -7.82
N ILE A 110 -4.68 -3.36 -8.20
CA ILE A 110 -3.67 -2.79 -7.31
C ILE A 110 -3.63 -1.28 -7.51
N VAL A 111 -3.60 -0.54 -6.41
CA VAL A 111 -3.38 0.91 -6.39
C VAL A 111 -2.21 1.24 -5.47
N VAL A 112 -1.40 2.24 -5.85
CA VAL A 112 -0.52 2.91 -4.89
C VAL A 112 -1.38 3.94 -4.17
N ALA A 113 -1.83 3.58 -2.97
CA ALA A 113 -2.80 4.36 -2.19
C ALA A 113 -2.15 5.55 -1.47
N GLU A 114 -0.85 5.51 -1.29
CA GLU A 114 -0.07 6.58 -0.67
C GLU A 114 1.32 6.65 -1.31
N THR A 115 1.74 7.86 -1.68
CA THR A 115 3.09 8.17 -2.14
C THR A 115 3.36 9.67 -2.05
N ASP A 116 4.63 10.06 -2.01
CA ASP A 116 5.07 11.45 -2.08
C ASP A 116 6.51 11.52 -2.63
N TRP A 117 6.87 12.66 -3.22
CA TRP A 117 8.23 13.02 -3.61
C TRP A 117 8.55 14.46 -3.16
N PRO A 118 9.69 14.70 -2.51
CA PRO A 118 9.99 16.02 -1.95
C PRO A 118 10.41 17.04 -3.02
N VAL A 119 10.08 18.31 -2.76
CA VAL A 119 10.67 19.47 -3.47
C VAL A 119 11.88 20.05 -2.73
N GLU A 120 12.04 19.70 -1.46
CA GLU A 120 13.18 20.01 -0.60
C GLU A 120 13.34 18.86 0.39
N CYS A 121 14.54 18.29 0.51
CA CYS A 121 14.81 17.18 1.43
C CYS A 121 16.31 17.06 1.74
N PRO A 122 16.83 17.92 2.63
CA PRO A 122 18.25 17.91 2.96
C PRO A 122 18.61 16.72 3.85
N GLY A 123 19.67 15.99 3.48
CA GLY A 123 20.28 14.98 4.37
C GLY A 123 19.60 13.61 4.39
N VAL A 124 18.59 13.38 3.54
CA VAL A 124 17.99 12.07 3.33
C VAL A 124 18.45 11.49 2.00
N ASN A 125 18.83 10.22 2.00
CA ASN A 125 19.09 9.49 0.77
C ASN A 125 17.77 8.92 0.25
N LEU A 126 17.28 9.48 -0.86
CA LEU A 126 16.12 8.95 -1.56
C LEU A 126 16.49 7.69 -2.35
N THR A 127 15.55 6.77 -2.49
CA THR A 127 15.76 5.49 -3.19
C THR A 127 15.94 5.62 -4.70
N GLU A 128 15.53 6.76 -5.28
CA GLU A 128 15.73 7.09 -6.70
C GLU A 128 16.55 8.37 -6.87
N PRO A 129 17.85 8.37 -6.56
CA PRO A 129 18.68 9.58 -6.54
C PRO A 129 18.89 10.24 -7.92
N SER A 130 18.49 9.56 -9.00
CA SER A 130 18.50 10.13 -10.35
C SER A 130 17.33 11.07 -10.62
N ILE A 131 16.25 10.96 -9.84
CA ILE A 131 15.11 11.87 -9.89
C ILE A 131 15.47 13.12 -9.08
N PRO A 132 15.33 14.33 -9.65
CA PRO A 132 15.69 15.55 -8.94
C PRO A 132 14.69 15.87 -7.82
N VAL A 133 15.17 16.27 -6.64
CA VAL A 133 14.32 16.86 -5.57
C VAL A 133 13.80 18.22 -6.03
N SER A 134 12.61 18.25 -6.62
CA SER A 134 12.01 19.40 -7.31
C SER A 134 10.57 19.10 -7.74
N VAL A 135 9.82 20.12 -8.19
CA VAL A 135 8.49 19.94 -8.80
C VAL A 135 8.55 19.00 -10.02
N ALA A 136 9.56 19.14 -10.87
CA ALA A 136 9.75 18.25 -12.01
C ALA A 136 10.03 16.80 -11.57
N GLY A 137 10.69 16.61 -10.44
CA GLY A 137 10.90 15.30 -9.85
C GLY A 137 9.62 14.62 -9.37
N GLN A 138 8.65 15.40 -8.85
CA GLN A 138 7.35 14.88 -8.45
C GLN A 138 6.59 14.29 -9.65
N GLU A 139 6.65 14.99 -10.80
CA GLU A 139 6.08 14.51 -12.05
C GLU A 139 6.77 13.23 -12.54
N THR A 140 8.11 13.18 -12.51
CA THR A 140 8.88 11.99 -12.86
C THR A 140 8.55 10.81 -11.95
N TRP A 141 8.61 10.99 -10.63
CA TRP A 141 8.29 9.94 -9.65
C TRP A 141 6.90 9.35 -9.84
N THR A 142 5.89 10.22 -9.96
CA THR A 142 4.51 9.78 -10.18
C THR A 142 4.35 9.10 -11.55
N GLY A 143 5.07 9.59 -12.57
CA GLY A 143 5.12 8.99 -13.90
C GLY A 143 5.75 7.60 -13.89
N ASP A 144 6.83 7.41 -13.15
CA ASP A 144 7.53 6.13 -13.06
C ASP A 144 6.69 5.10 -12.29
N ILE A 145 5.99 5.49 -11.21
CA ILE A 145 5.01 4.63 -10.54
C ILE A 145 3.88 4.24 -11.49
N ARG A 146 3.38 5.19 -12.29
CA ARG A 146 2.34 4.90 -13.29
C ARG A 146 2.84 3.87 -14.30
N ASP A 147 4.08 3.98 -14.76
CA ASP A 147 4.65 3.05 -15.72
C ASP A 147 4.83 1.65 -15.11
N VAL A 148 5.21 1.55 -13.83
CA VAL A 148 5.18 0.30 -13.07
C VAL A 148 3.77 -0.31 -13.04
N LEU A 149 2.74 0.47 -12.69
CA LEU A 149 1.36 0.00 -12.62
C LEU A 149 0.82 -0.44 -13.99
N GLN A 150 1.11 0.31 -15.05
CA GLN A 150 0.70 -0.04 -16.42
C GLN A 150 1.40 -1.30 -16.94
N GLY A 151 2.61 -1.60 -16.43
CA GLY A 151 3.36 -2.80 -16.75
C GLY A 151 2.86 -4.07 -16.03
N LEU A 152 1.90 -3.96 -15.09
CA LEU A 152 1.38 -5.12 -14.38
C LEU A 152 0.54 -6.04 -15.29
N PRO A 153 0.59 -7.37 -15.07
CA PRO A 153 -0.15 -8.32 -15.88
C PRO A 153 -1.66 -8.10 -15.78
N ASP A 154 -2.38 -8.48 -16.83
CA ASP A 154 -3.85 -8.40 -16.92
C ASP A 154 -4.45 -7.00 -16.68
N GLY A 155 -3.63 -5.93 -16.79
CA GLY A 155 -4.07 -4.55 -16.56
C GLY A 155 -4.47 -4.28 -15.11
N LEU A 156 -3.86 -5.00 -14.15
CA LEU A 156 -4.26 -4.92 -12.75
C LEU A 156 -3.79 -3.65 -12.02
N GLY A 157 -2.90 -2.83 -12.59
CA GLY A 157 -2.57 -1.52 -12.02
C GLY A 157 -3.66 -0.49 -12.31
N GLN A 158 -4.25 0.11 -11.26
CA GLN A 158 -5.48 0.91 -11.38
C GLN A 158 -5.39 2.35 -10.87
N GLY A 159 -4.30 2.77 -10.23
CA GLY A 159 -4.16 4.18 -9.87
C GLY A 159 -3.11 4.51 -8.82
N ILE A 160 -2.94 5.81 -8.65
CA ILE A 160 -2.04 6.44 -7.69
C ILE A 160 -2.85 7.49 -6.93
N LEU A 161 -2.73 7.50 -5.60
CA LEU A 161 -3.23 8.56 -4.74
C LEU A 161 -2.02 9.23 -4.08
N TYR A 162 -1.75 10.47 -4.46
CA TYR A 162 -0.68 11.28 -3.86
C TYR A 162 -1.14 11.74 -2.48
N TRP A 163 -0.31 11.54 -1.46
CA TRP A 163 -0.71 11.81 -0.08
C TRP A 163 -0.54 13.29 0.27
N GLU A 164 -1.62 13.93 0.74
CA GLU A 164 -1.62 15.28 1.30
C GLU A 164 -0.84 16.37 0.50
N PRO A 165 -1.03 16.50 -0.84
CA PRO A 165 -0.28 17.47 -1.67
C PRO A 165 -0.55 18.95 -1.32
N GLY A 166 -1.56 19.21 -0.48
CA GLY A 166 -2.01 20.54 -0.09
C GLY A 166 -1.90 20.83 1.41
N TRP A 167 -1.22 20.00 2.21
CA TRP A 167 -1.12 20.19 3.66
C TRP A 167 -0.09 21.27 4.04
N VAL A 168 -0.47 22.52 3.78
CA VAL A 168 0.34 23.70 4.11
C VAL A 168 0.59 23.77 5.61
N GLY A 169 1.86 23.93 5.99
CA GLY A 169 2.31 23.96 7.39
C GLY A 169 2.81 22.63 7.94
N SER A 170 2.69 21.54 7.16
CA SER A 170 3.21 20.21 7.51
C SER A 170 3.85 19.51 6.31
N ALA A 171 4.62 20.27 5.51
CA ALA A 171 5.18 19.82 4.23
C ALA A 171 6.09 18.57 4.32
N ALA A 172 6.71 18.36 5.49
CA ALA A 172 7.52 17.18 5.80
C ALA A 172 6.71 15.89 5.91
N LEU A 173 5.40 15.98 6.21
CA LEU A 173 4.50 14.83 6.31
C LEU A 173 4.98 13.74 7.29
N GLY A 174 5.70 14.16 8.34
CA GLY A 174 6.30 13.28 9.34
C GLY A 174 7.57 12.56 8.87
N SER A 175 8.02 12.83 7.65
CA SER A 175 9.27 12.33 7.09
C SER A 175 10.49 13.12 7.60
N ALA A 176 11.69 12.65 7.24
CA ALA A 176 12.93 13.36 7.50
C ALA A 176 13.28 14.40 6.41
N CYS A 177 12.51 14.41 5.30
CA CYS A 177 12.26 15.61 4.51
C CYS A 177 11.26 16.48 5.30
#